data_AF-A0A939YY64-F1
#
_entry.id   AF-A0A939YY64-F1
#
_cell.length_a   1.000
_cell.length_b   1.000
_cell.length_c   1.000
_cell.angle_alpha   90.00
_cell.angle_beta   90.00
_cell.angle_gamma   90.00
#
_symmetry.space_group_name_H-M   'P 1'
#
loop_
_entity.id
_entity.type
_entity.pdbx_description
1 polymer ?
#
loop_
_entity_poly.entity_id
_entity_poly.type
_entity_poly.pdbx_seq_one_letter_code
_entity_poly.pdbx_strand_id
1 'polypeptide(L)'
;LESGLPAVVDADALNIIARHDPLRALLGPRHVITPHPGEAARLIGLVGADQIVAAKRLREATGAVALLKGASSVVCGKNIHVSASGCGGMATGGSGDVLSGMIGGLLAQGVDPETAAWAGSQLHGLAGETAARHLTETAMTAADIIGFWPETLKALTRDSATNGAR
;
A
#
# COMPACT_ATOMS: atom_id res chain seq x y z
N LEU A 1 -5.96 -18.04 0.09
CA LEU A 1 -4.52 -18.04 -0.28
C LEU A 1 -4.14 -19.24 -1.14
N GLU A 2 -4.87 -20.38 -1.08
CA GLU A 2 -4.58 -21.58 -1.89
C GLU A 2 -5.12 -21.54 -3.33
N SER A 3 -5.90 -20.51 -3.70
CA SER A 3 -6.51 -20.39 -5.03
C SER A 3 -5.51 -20.18 -6.17
N GLY A 4 -4.23 -19.90 -5.86
CA GLY A 4 -3.20 -19.57 -6.84
C GLY A 4 -3.30 -18.16 -7.44
N LEU A 5 -4.36 -17.42 -7.10
CA LEU A 5 -4.61 -16.06 -7.58
C LEU A 5 -3.82 -15.00 -6.77
N PRO A 6 -3.52 -13.83 -7.37
CA PRO A 6 -3.05 -12.69 -6.61
C PRO A 6 -4.08 -12.23 -5.57
N ALA A 7 -3.62 -11.74 -4.43
CA ALA A 7 -4.49 -11.17 -3.40
C ALA A 7 -3.78 -10.11 -2.56
N VAL A 8 -4.57 -9.16 -2.05
CA VAL A 8 -4.16 -8.25 -0.98
C VAL A 8 -4.61 -8.84 0.35
N VAL A 9 -3.75 -8.77 1.35
CA VAL A 9 -4.01 -9.24 2.71
C VAL A 9 -3.77 -8.08 3.66
N ASP A 10 -4.84 -7.61 4.30
CA ASP A 10 -4.83 -6.40 5.13
C ASP A 10 -5.53 -6.63 6.46
N ALA A 11 -5.33 -5.70 7.39
CA ALA A 11 -6.07 -5.58 8.64
C ALA A 11 -6.11 -6.90 9.44
N ASP A 12 -7.30 -7.36 9.82
CA ASP A 12 -7.46 -8.55 10.68
C ASP A 12 -6.96 -9.85 10.04
N ALA A 13 -6.89 -9.93 8.70
CA ALA A 13 -6.27 -11.07 8.06
C ALA A 13 -4.79 -11.19 8.46
N LEU A 14 -4.08 -10.06 8.62
CA LEU A 14 -2.69 -10.03 9.08
C LEU A 14 -2.59 -10.43 10.56
N ASN A 15 -3.53 -10.00 11.40
CA ASN A 15 -3.57 -10.40 12.82
C ASN A 15 -3.79 -11.91 12.99
N ILE A 16 -4.65 -12.51 12.15
CA ILE A 16 -4.89 -13.97 12.14
C ILE A 16 -3.63 -14.70 11.67
N ILE A 17 -3.03 -14.25 10.57
CA ILE A 17 -1.82 -14.86 9.99
C ILE A 17 -0.63 -14.80 10.96
N ALA A 18 -0.48 -13.70 11.69
CA ALA A 18 0.57 -13.54 12.70
C ALA A 18 0.53 -14.59 13.82
N ARG A 19 -0.62 -15.24 14.03
CA ARG A 19 -0.82 -16.26 15.08
C ARG A 19 -0.94 -17.69 14.52
N HIS A 20 -0.87 -17.86 13.20
CA HIS A 20 -1.18 -19.13 12.56
C HIS A 20 -0.16 -19.48 11.46
N ASP A 21 0.92 -20.16 11.87
CA ASP A 21 2.04 -20.52 10.99
C ASP A 21 1.64 -21.19 9.67
N PRO A 22 0.69 -22.16 9.64
CA PRO A 22 0.24 -22.72 8.37
C PRO A 22 -0.36 -21.70 7.40
N LEU A 23 -1.06 -20.66 7.89
CA LEU A 23 -1.63 -19.62 7.01
C LEU A 23 -0.54 -18.68 6.52
N ARG A 24 0.44 -18.36 7.38
CA ARG A 24 1.62 -17.58 7.00
C ARG A 24 2.43 -18.28 5.90
N ALA A 25 2.56 -19.60 5.97
CA ALA A 25 3.26 -20.39 4.96
C ALA A 25 2.58 -20.40 3.58
N LEU A 26 1.30 -20.02 3.50
CA LEU A 26 0.58 -19.88 2.22
C LEU A 26 0.86 -18.54 1.53
N LEU A 27 1.45 -17.57 2.23
CA LEU A 27 1.87 -16.32 1.62
C LEU A 27 3.07 -16.54 0.69
N GLY A 28 3.25 -15.62 -0.25
CA GLY A 28 4.22 -15.78 -1.33
C GLY A 28 4.18 -14.61 -2.30
N PRO A 29 5.03 -14.60 -3.34
CA PRO A 29 5.31 -13.42 -4.15
C PRO A 29 4.12 -12.92 -4.98
N ARG A 30 3.06 -13.71 -5.11
CA ARG A 30 1.78 -13.31 -5.74
C ARG A 30 0.89 -12.44 -4.84
N HIS A 31 1.20 -12.39 -3.55
CA HIS A 31 0.40 -11.69 -2.54
C HIS A 31 1.05 -10.36 -2.17
N VAL A 32 0.20 -9.38 -1.85
CA VAL A 32 0.59 -8.11 -1.22
C VAL A 32 0.07 -8.12 0.21
N ILE A 33 0.94 -7.85 1.18
CA ILE A 33 0.54 -7.58 2.56
C ILE A 33 0.68 -6.09 2.85
N THR A 34 -0.26 -5.51 3.58
CA THR A 34 -0.32 -4.05 3.81
C THR A 34 -0.27 -3.66 5.29
N PRO A 35 0.67 -4.19 6.10
CA PRO A 35 0.67 -3.93 7.54
C PRO A 35 0.92 -2.45 7.86
N HIS A 36 0.24 -1.93 8.88
CA HIS A 36 0.74 -0.77 9.63
C HIS A 36 1.82 -1.20 10.64
N PRO A 37 2.57 -0.29 11.29
CA PRO A 37 3.69 -0.66 12.16
C PRO A 37 3.32 -1.64 13.30
N GLY A 38 2.15 -1.46 13.92
CA GLY A 38 1.63 -2.41 14.91
C GLY A 38 1.34 -3.83 14.39
N GLU A 39 0.80 -3.97 13.17
CA GLU A 39 0.60 -5.29 12.54
C GLU A 39 1.93 -5.92 12.13
N ALA A 40 2.85 -5.11 11.61
CA ALA A 40 4.19 -5.55 11.27
C ALA A 40 4.89 -6.13 12.51
N ALA A 41 4.86 -5.41 13.63
CA ALA A 41 5.44 -5.89 14.88
C ALA A 41 4.89 -7.25 15.32
N ARG A 42 3.60 -7.53 15.10
CA ARG A 42 3.00 -8.85 15.40
C ARG A 42 3.47 -9.93 14.43
N LEU A 43 3.62 -9.62 13.14
CA LEU A 43 4.03 -10.58 12.11
C LEU A 43 5.50 -11.00 12.22
N ILE A 44 6.39 -10.06 12.57
CA ILE A 44 7.85 -10.28 12.56
C ILE A 44 8.51 -10.17 13.93
N GLY A 45 7.75 -9.87 14.99
CA GLY A 45 8.27 -9.74 16.35
C GLY A 45 9.23 -8.56 16.55
N LEU A 46 9.21 -7.57 15.65
CA LEU A 46 10.15 -6.45 15.63
C LEU A 46 9.41 -5.13 15.86
N VAL A 47 9.69 -4.47 16.99
CA VAL A 47 9.07 -3.20 17.37
C VAL A 47 10.08 -2.06 17.18
N GLY A 48 9.63 -0.94 16.61
CA GLY A 48 10.43 0.30 16.54
C GLY A 48 11.63 0.25 15.60
N ALA A 49 11.74 -0.76 14.76
CA ALA A 49 12.78 -0.81 13.74
C ALA A 49 12.52 0.22 12.62
N ASP A 50 13.60 0.59 11.93
CA ASP A 50 13.54 1.34 10.68
C ASP A 50 12.55 0.67 9.70
N GLN A 51 11.79 1.50 8.96
CA GLN A 51 10.73 1.00 8.09
C GLN A 51 11.27 0.11 6.96
N ILE A 52 12.43 0.41 6.39
CA ILE A 52 13.05 -0.41 5.34
C ILE A 52 13.48 -1.75 5.93
N VAL A 53 14.07 -1.74 7.13
CA VAL A 53 14.44 -2.97 7.84
C VAL A 53 13.19 -3.82 8.13
N ALA A 54 12.12 -3.22 8.64
CA ALA A 54 10.87 -3.93 8.93
C ALA A 54 10.22 -4.49 7.65
N ALA A 55 10.19 -3.72 6.56
CA ALA A 55 9.64 -4.17 5.28
C ALA A 55 10.45 -5.35 4.68
N LYS A 56 11.79 -5.32 4.77
CA LYS A 56 12.64 -6.45 4.38
C LYS A 56 12.33 -7.70 5.21
N ARG A 57 12.22 -7.55 6.53
CA ARG A 57 11.87 -8.67 7.43
C ARG A 57 10.49 -9.24 7.14
N LEU A 58 9.51 -8.40 6.83
CA LEU A 58 8.19 -8.84 6.38
C LEU A 58 8.26 -9.67 5.10
N ARG A 59 9.01 -9.19 4.10
CA ARG A 59 9.23 -9.90 2.83
C ARG A 59 9.93 -11.25 3.01
N GLU A 60 10.92 -11.30 3.90
CA GLU A 60 11.65 -12.53 4.27
C GLU A 60 10.74 -13.53 4.99
N ALA A 61 9.96 -13.07 5.99
CA ALA A 61 9.14 -13.93 6.82
C ALA A 61 7.89 -14.49 6.11
N THR A 62 7.38 -13.79 5.10
CA THR A 62 6.10 -14.13 4.45
C THR A 62 6.23 -14.55 3.00
N GLY A 63 7.35 -14.28 2.34
CA GLY A 63 7.46 -14.50 0.90
C GLY A 63 6.67 -13.50 0.03
N ALA A 64 5.84 -12.64 0.63
CA ALA A 64 4.92 -11.72 -0.05
C ALA A 64 5.52 -10.33 -0.25
N VAL A 65 4.99 -9.57 -1.22
CA VAL A 65 5.31 -8.15 -1.35
C VAL A 65 4.78 -7.43 -0.11
N ALA A 66 5.65 -6.71 0.60
CA ALA A 66 5.28 -6.00 1.82
C ALA A 66 5.15 -4.51 1.56
N LEU A 67 3.94 -3.95 1.71
CA LEU A 67 3.70 -2.52 1.79
C LEU A 67 3.53 -2.15 3.27
N LEU A 68 4.59 -1.64 3.88
CA LEU A 68 4.55 -1.14 5.25
C LEU A 68 4.01 0.30 5.25
N LYS A 69 2.79 0.47 5.77
CA LYS A 69 2.09 1.76 5.84
C LYS A 69 2.78 2.69 6.83
N GLY A 70 2.88 3.97 6.49
CA GLY A 70 3.40 5.03 7.35
C GLY A 70 3.39 6.38 6.65
N ALA A 71 3.87 7.43 7.33
CA ALA A 71 4.01 8.77 6.73
C ALA A 71 4.89 8.73 5.47
N SER A 72 5.96 7.95 5.51
CA SER A 72 6.59 7.39 4.33
C SER A 72 6.22 5.91 4.28
N SER A 73 5.56 5.46 3.22
CA SER A 73 5.23 4.05 3.05
C SER A 73 6.37 3.35 2.31
N VAL A 74 6.69 2.11 2.71
CA VAL A 74 7.77 1.33 2.10
C VAL A 74 7.20 0.09 1.44
N VAL A 75 7.46 -0.09 0.14
CA VAL A 75 7.12 -1.31 -0.60
C VAL A 75 8.39 -2.13 -0.79
N CYS A 76 8.39 -3.37 -0.30
CA CYS A 76 9.48 -4.31 -0.44
C CYS A 76 9.00 -5.57 -1.18
N GLY A 77 9.40 -5.66 -2.45
CA GLY A 77 9.22 -6.84 -3.31
C GLY A 77 10.58 -7.46 -3.65
N LYS A 78 10.92 -7.50 -4.94
CA LYS A 78 12.29 -7.71 -5.43
C LYS A 78 13.12 -6.44 -5.23
N ASN A 79 12.51 -5.27 -5.43
CA ASN A 79 13.12 -3.99 -5.13
C ASN A 79 12.47 -3.36 -3.90
N ILE A 80 13.04 -2.23 -3.49
CA ILE A 80 12.53 -1.43 -2.39
C ILE A 80 12.17 -0.06 -2.94
N HIS A 81 10.93 0.33 -2.72
CA HIS A 81 10.40 1.63 -3.11
C HIS A 81 9.94 2.37 -1.86
N VAL A 82 10.20 3.67 -1.80
CA VAL A 82 9.76 4.53 -0.71
C VAL A 82 8.85 5.59 -1.29
N SER A 83 7.62 5.61 -0.79
CA SER A 83 6.60 6.58 -1.14
C SER A 83 6.57 7.64 -0.05
N ALA A 84 6.84 8.88 -0.42
CA ALA A 84 6.69 10.04 0.45
C ALA A 84 5.42 10.86 0.10
N SER A 85 4.53 10.32 -0.74
CA SER A 85 3.28 10.99 -1.08
C SER A 85 2.23 10.77 0.01
N GLY A 86 1.40 11.78 0.21
CA GLY A 86 0.32 11.80 1.19
C GLY A 86 0.36 13.02 2.10
N CYS A 87 -0.64 13.13 2.98
CA CYS A 87 -0.77 14.22 3.94
C CYS A 87 -1.39 13.72 5.26
N GLY A 88 -1.30 14.54 6.31
CA GLY A 88 -1.81 14.19 7.64
C GLY A 88 -3.31 13.87 7.66
N GLY A 89 -4.09 14.55 6.82
CA GLY A 89 -5.53 14.30 6.64
C GLY A 89 -5.91 12.89 6.19
N MET A 90 -4.96 12.12 5.66
CA MET A 90 -5.19 10.71 5.30
C MET A 90 -5.22 9.76 6.50
N ALA A 91 -4.87 10.24 7.71
CA ALA A 91 -5.00 9.50 8.95
C ALA A 91 -6.46 9.41 9.44
N THR A 92 -7.38 9.15 8.51
CA THR A 92 -8.82 8.98 8.75
C THR A 92 -9.22 7.52 8.58
N GLY A 93 -10.27 7.10 9.28
CA GLY A 93 -10.82 5.75 9.17
C GLY A 93 -11.22 5.43 7.73
N GLY A 94 -10.87 4.23 7.25
CA GLY A 94 -11.16 3.77 5.89
C GLY A 94 -10.10 4.09 4.84
N SER A 95 -9.12 4.96 5.14
CA SER A 95 -8.01 5.27 4.21
C SER A 95 -7.21 4.02 3.82
N GLY A 96 -6.95 3.13 4.78
CA GLY A 96 -6.33 1.83 4.52
C GLY A 96 -7.16 0.92 3.60
N ASP A 97 -8.48 0.93 3.75
CA ASP A 97 -9.39 0.11 2.91
C ASP A 97 -9.39 0.61 1.47
N VAL A 98 -9.32 1.93 1.27
CA VAL A 98 -9.17 2.54 -0.06
C VAL A 98 -7.87 2.10 -0.71
N LEU A 99 -6.75 2.18 0.01
CA LEU A 99 -5.45 1.71 -0.48
C LEU A 99 -5.51 0.22 -0.88
N SER A 100 -6.04 -0.64 0.00
CA SER A 100 -6.16 -2.07 -0.24
C SER A 100 -7.06 -2.39 -1.44
N GLY A 101 -8.18 -1.67 -1.57
CA GLY A 101 -9.09 -1.80 -2.72
C GLY A 101 -8.45 -1.38 -4.04
N MET A 102 -7.67 -0.30 -4.04
CA MET A 102 -6.94 0.15 -5.23
C MET A 102 -5.87 -0.85 -5.67
N ILE A 103 -5.09 -1.38 -4.73
CA ILE A 103 -4.11 -2.44 -5.03
C ILE A 103 -4.83 -3.68 -5.56
N GLY A 104 -5.95 -4.07 -4.93
CA GLY A 104 -6.78 -5.19 -5.39
C GLY A 104 -7.30 -4.98 -6.82
N GLY A 105 -7.73 -3.77 -7.16
CA GLY A 105 -8.16 -3.40 -8.51
C GLY A 105 -7.04 -3.49 -9.55
N LEU A 106 -5.81 -3.10 -9.19
CA LEU A 106 -4.63 -3.25 -10.06
C LEU A 106 -4.26 -4.72 -10.26
N LEU A 107 -4.26 -5.51 -9.17
CA LEU A 107 -4.03 -6.96 -9.25
C LEU A 107 -5.07 -7.67 -10.13
N ALA A 108 -6.34 -7.29 -10.02
CA ALA A 108 -7.42 -7.84 -10.83
C ALA A 108 -7.25 -7.53 -12.33
N GLN A 109 -6.57 -6.44 -12.68
CA GLN A 109 -6.20 -6.10 -14.06
C GLN A 109 -4.95 -6.85 -14.56
N GLY A 110 -4.32 -7.68 -13.73
CA GLY A 110 -3.13 -8.44 -14.07
C GLY A 110 -1.81 -7.69 -13.87
N VAL A 111 -1.83 -6.53 -13.19
CA VAL A 111 -0.60 -5.84 -12.78
C VAL A 111 0.15 -6.71 -11.78
N ASP A 112 1.47 -6.80 -11.92
CA ASP A 112 2.29 -7.60 -10.99
C ASP A 112 2.20 -7.05 -9.55
N PRO A 113 2.34 -7.89 -8.51
CA PRO A 113 2.10 -7.48 -7.13
C PRO A 113 3.00 -6.36 -6.60
N GLU A 114 4.25 -6.30 -7.03
CA GLU A 114 5.18 -5.24 -6.59
C GLU A 114 4.78 -3.91 -7.22
N THR A 115 4.54 -3.90 -8.54
CA THR A 115 4.07 -2.71 -9.25
C THR A 115 2.70 -2.27 -8.77
N ALA A 116 1.78 -3.19 -8.49
CA ALA A 116 0.45 -2.89 -7.97
C ALA A 116 0.53 -2.23 -6.59
N ALA A 117 1.36 -2.78 -5.69
CA ALA A 117 1.58 -2.20 -4.36
C ALA A 117 2.23 -0.80 -4.47
N TRP A 118 3.25 -0.65 -5.30
CA TRP A 118 3.94 0.62 -5.51
C TRP A 118 3.04 1.69 -6.12
N ALA A 119 2.41 1.40 -7.26
CA ALA A 119 1.52 2.33 -7.94
C ALA A 119 0.30 2.67 -7.09
N GLY A 120 -0.30 1.66 -6.43
CA GLY A 120 -1.40 1.86 -5.49
C GLY A 120 -1.03 2.80 -4.36
N SER A 121 0.13 2.59 -3.70
CA SER A 121 0.63 3.46 -2.63
C SER A 121 0.86 4.89 -3.11
N GLN A 122 1.57 5.06 -4.23
CA GLN A 122 1.91 6.39 -4.77
C GLN A 122 0.66 7.18 -5.11
N LEU A 123 -0.25 6.57 -5.88
CA LEU A 123 -1.48 7.20 -6.31
C LEU A 123 -2.43 7.48 -5.14
N HIS A 124 -2.46 6.61 -4.12
CA HIS A 124 -3.20 6.84 -2.88
C HIS A 124 -2.76 8.14 -2.19
N GLY A 125 -1.45 8.30 -1.99
CA GLY A 125 -0.86 9.49 -1.40
C GLY A 125 -1.15 10.75 -2.20
N LEU A 126 -0.92 10.70 -3.51
CA LEU A 126 -1.15 11.84 -4.42
C LEU A 126 -2.63 12.24 -4.50
N ALA A 127 -3.55 11.26 -4.46
CA ALA A 127 -4.97 11.53 -4.41
C ALA A 127 -5.38 12.16 -3.07
N GLY A 128 -4.77 11.72 -1.96
CA GLY A 128 -4.95 12.36 -0.65
C GLY A 128 -4.46 13.80 -0.61
N GLU A 129 -3.27 14.09 -1.15
CA GLU A 129 -2.77 15.45 -1.31
C GLU A 129 -3.69 16.32 -2.18
N THR A 130 -4.26 15.72 -3.23
CA THR A 130 -5.21 16.40 -4.12
C THR A 130 -6.52 16.71 -3.38
N ALA A 131 -7.03 15.77 -2.60
CA ALA A 131 -8.20 15.98 -1.76
C ALA A 131 -7.97 17.07 -0.71
N ALA A 132 -6.81 17.06 -0.03
CA ALA A 132 -6.45 18.06 0.96
C ALA A 132 -6.35 19.48 0.35
N ARG A 133 -5.86 19.61 -0.89
CA ARG A 133 -5.85 20.91 -1.59
C ARG A 133 -7.25 21.46 -1.88
N HIS A 134 -8.25 20.60 -2.09
CA HIS A 134 -9.62 21.00 -2.37
C HIS A 134 -10.48 21.20 -1.12
N LEU A 135 -10.26 20.40 -0.08
CA LEU A 135 -11.15 20.33 1.09
C LEU A 135 -10.49 20.77 2.40
N THR A 136 -9.16 20.79 2.49
CA THR A 136 -8.32 20.76 3.70
C THR A 136 -8.05 19.37 4.28
N GLU A 137 -6.92 19.20 4.97
CA GLU A 137 -6.56 17.96 5.66
C GLU A 137 -7.56 17.58 6.76
N THR A 138 -8.26 18.55 7.35
CA THR A 138 -9.21 18.30 8.45
C THR A 138 -10.59 17.85 7.95
N ALA A 139 -11.01 18.30 6.76
CA ALA A 139 -12.34 18.02 6.23
C ALA A 139 -12.41 16.80 5.31
N MET A 140 -11.26 16.36 4.75
CA MET A 140 -11.24 15.22 3.84
C MET A 140 -11.54 13.89 4.57
N THR A 141 -12.16 12.98 3.82
CA THR A 141 -12.49 11.62 4.24
C THR A 141 -11.82 10.59 3.33
N ALA A 142 -11.90 9.31 3.69
CA ALA A 142 -11.41 8.23 2.82
C ALA A 142 -12.13 8.21 1.45
N ALA A 143 -13.43 8.56 1.41
CA ALA A 143 -14.18 8.63 0.16
C ALA A 143 -13.66 9.75 -0.76
N ASP A 144 -13.17 10.85 -0.20
CA ASP A 144 -12.59 11.93 -0.98
C ASP A 144 -11.27 11.49 -1.63
N ILE A 145 -10.45 10.68 -0.95
CA ILE A 145 -9.19 10.15 -1.52
C ILE A 145 -9.47 9.43 -2.84
N ILE A 146 -10.39 8.47 -2.85
CA ILE A 146 -10.75 7.77 -4.09
C ILE A 146 -11.53 8.68 -5.07
N GLY A 147 -12.29 9.64 -4.56
CA GLY A 147 -13.02 10.62 -5.38
C GLY A 147 -12.11 11.51 -6.23
N PHE A 148 -10.93 11.89 -5.70
CA PHE A 148 -9.94 12.70 -6.41
C PHE A 148 -8.97 11.89 -7.27
N TRP A 149 -9.03 10.56 -7.24
CA TRP A 149 -8.20 9.66 -8.06
C TRP A 149 -8.20 9.98 -9.57
N PRO A 150 -9.35 10.23 -10.24
CA PRO A 150 -9.35 10.52 -11.67
C PRO A 150 -8.63 11.81 -12.02
N GLU A 151 -8.69 12.81 -11.15
CA GLU A 151 -7.97 14.08 -11.34
C GLU A 151 -6.46 13.87 -11.20
N THR A 152 -6.03 13.15 -10.16
CA THR A 152 -4.63 12.79 -9.95
C THR A 152 -4.03 12.04 -11.15
N LEU A 153 -4.77 11.07 -11.71
CA LEU A 153 -4.32 10.36 -12.92
C LEU A 153 -4.21 11.28 -14.15
N LYS A 154 -5.14 12.21 -14.33
CA LYS A 154 -5.07 13.20 -15.43
C LYS A 154 -3.84 14.10 -15.30
N ALA A 155 -3.46 14.48 -14.08
CA ALA A 155 -2.26 15.28 -13.85
C ALA A 155 -0.99 14.50 -14.26
N LEU A 156 -0.85 13.26 -13.78
CA LEU A 156 0.32 12.42 -14.06
C LEU A 156 0.50 12.11 -15.56
N THR A 157 -0.60 11.89 -16.28
CA THR A 157 -0.55 11.62 -17.73
C THR A 157 -0.19 12.87 -18.55
N ARG A 158 -0.61 14.06 -18.10
CA ARG A 158 -0.20 15.33 -18.73
C ARG A 158 1.28 15.63 -18.52
N ASP A 159 1.80 15.41 -17.31
CA ASP A 159 3.21 15.62 -17.00
C ASP A 159 4.12 14.63 -17.74
N SER A 160 3.65 13.41 -17.97
CA SER A 160 4.35 12.42 -18.79
C SER A 160 4.43 12.84 -20.26
N ALA A 161 3.38 13.45 -20.79
CA ALA A 161 3.33 13.95 -22.17
C ALA A 161 4.23 15.19 -22.38
N THR A 162 4.42 16.02 -21.35
CA THR A 162 5.31 17.19 -21.41
C THR A 162 6.78 16.83 -21.17
N ASN A 163 7.08 15.79 -20.36
CA ASN A 163 8.45 15.31 -20.14
C ASN A 163 8.97 14.39 -21.26
N GLY A 164 8.10 13.72 -22.03
CA GLY A 164 8.50 12.91 -23.19
C GLY A 164 8.87 13.73 -24.44
N ALA A 165 8.72 15.05 -24.39
CA ALA A 165 9.01 15.98 -25.50
C ALA A 165 10.31 16.78 -25.32
N ARG A 166 11.20 16.36 -24.40
CA ARG A 166 12.51 16.96 -24.16
C ARG A 166 13.64 15.96 -24.38
#